data_AF-A0A3P5DT08-F1
#
_entry.id   AF-A0A3P5DT08-F1
#
_cell.length_a   1.000
_cell.length_b   1.000
_cell.length_c   1.000
_cell.angle_alpha   90.00
_cell.angle_beta   90.00
_cell.angle_gamma   90.00
#
_symmetry.space_group_name_H-M   'P 1'
#
loop_
_entity.id
_entity.type
_entity.pdbx_description
1 polymer ?
#
loop_
_entity_poly.entity_id
_entity_poly.type
_entity_poly.pdbx_seq_one_letter_code
_entity_poly.pdbx_strand_id
1 'polypeptide(L)'
;MKIRTTLNGGYQYVHNGGTASDTVVNSDGWQIVKNGGVAGNTTVNQKGRLQVDAGGTATNVTLKQGGALVTSTAATVTGINRLGAFSVVEGKADNVVLENGGRLDVLTGHTATNTRVDDGGTLDVRNGGTATTVSMGNGGVLLADSGAAVSGTRSDGKAFSIGGGQADALMLEKGSSFTLNAGDTATDTTVNGGLFTAGHTGGHHHAE
;
A
#
# COMPACT_ATOMS: atom_id res chain seq x y z
N MET A 1 26.94 13.18 -7.24
CA MET A 1 27.60 11.90 -7.62
C MET A 1 26.51 10.98 -8.16
N LYS A 2 26.67 10.46 -9.39
CA LYS A 2 25.68 9.61 -10.06
C LYS A 2 26.08 8.14 -9.83
N ILE A 3 25.28 7.37 -9.10
CA ILE A 3 25.60 5.98 -8.75
C ILE A 3 24.73 5.04 -9.58
N ARG A 4 25.35 4.24 -10.45
CA ARG A 4 24.72 3.09 -11.12
C ARG A 4 25.04 1.83 -10.33
N THR A 5 24.01 1.11 -9.88
CA THR A 5 24.18 -0.08 -9.04
C THR A 5 23.29 -1.21 -9.53
N THR A 6 23.80 -2.44 -9.46
CA THR A 6 23.00 -3.66 -9.62
C THR A 6 22.95 -4.37 -8.26
N LEU A 7 21.75 -4.60 -7.74
CA LEU A 7 21.51 -5.23 -6.45
C LEU A 7 21.07 -6.69 -6.67
N ASN A 8 22.00 -7.62 -6.48
CA ASN A 8 21.76 -9.07 -6.52
C ASN A 8 21.75 -9.60 -5.07
N GLY A 9 20.64 -9.43 -4.34
CA GLY A 9 20.58 -9.71 -2.90
C GLY A 9 21.18 -8.61 -1.99
N GLY A 10 21.74 -7.55 -2.58
CA GLY A 10 22.37 -6.45 -1.85
C GLY A 10 21.43 -5.29 -1.53
N TYR A 11 21.90 -4.37 -0.70
CA TYR A 11 21.15 -3.19 -0.24
C TYR A 11 21.78 -1.90 -0.76
N GLN A 12 20.96 -0.93 -1.15
CA GLN A 12 21.40 0.44 -1.39
C GLN A 12 20.54 1.41 -0.59
N TYR A 13 21.16 2.21 0.27
CA TYR A 13 20.51 3.29 0.99
C TYR A 13 20.83 4.63 0.33
N VAL A 14 19.81 5.33 -0.16
CA VAL A 14 19.93 6.69 -0.69
C VAL A 14 19.49 7.64 0.41
N HIS A 15 20.47 8.21 1.12
CA HIS A 15 20.24 9.15 2.22
C HIS A 15 19.87 10.56 1.73
N ASN A 16 19.51 11.45 2.66
CA ASN A 16 19.25 12.85 2.39
C ASN A 16 20.38 13.50 1.58
N GLY A 17 20.05 14.19 0.48
CA GLY A 17 20.99 14.80 -0.46
C GLY A 17 21.71 13.79 -1.37
N GLY A 18 21.49 12.49 -1.16
CA GLY A 18 22.00 11.43 -2.00
C GLY A 18 21.19 11.28 -3.29
N THR A 19 21.88 10.90 -4.38
CA THR A 19 21.24 10.60 -5.66
C THR A 19 21.73 9.25 -6.20
N ALA A 20 20.80 8.33 -6.40
CA ALA A 20 21.03 7.10 -7.15
C ALA A 20 20.34 7.19 -8.52
N SER A 21 20.91 6.53 -9.53
CA SER A 21 20.34 6.56 -10.87
C SER A 21 20.57 5.24 -11.58
N ASP A 22 19.63 4.82 -12.41
CA ASP A 22 19.78 3.62 -13.24
C ASP A 22 20.09 2.38 -12.38
N THR A 23 19.51 2.31 -11.17
CA THR A 23 19.67 1.19 -10.25
C THR A 23 18.82 0.02 -10.74
N VAL A 24 19.43 -1.17 -10.82
CA VAL A 24 18.73 -2.41 -11.16
C VAL A 24 18.62 -3.25 -9.90
N VAL A 25 17.39 -3.51 -9.46
CA VAL A 25 17.07 -4.29 -8.26
C VAL A 25 16.60 -5.68 -8.69
N ASN A 26 17.46 -6.68 -8.54
CA ASN A 26 17.15 -8.08 -8.84
C ASN A 26 16.63 -8.81 -7.60
N SER A 27 16.39 -10.13 -7.71
CA SER A 27 15.90 -10.97 -6.60
C SER A 27 16.65 -10.67 -5.31
N ASP A 28 15.89 -10.46 -4.24
CA ASP A 28 16.36 -10.20 -2.88
C ASP A 28 17.18 -8.89 -2.73
N GLY A 29 17.38 -8.15 -3.81
CA GLY A 29 17.95 -6.82 -3.80
C GLY A 29 16.96 -5.81 -3.23
N TRP A 30 17.48 -4.80 -2.54
CA TRP A 30 16.64 -3.79 -1.89
C TRP A 30 17.24 -2.39 -2.01
N GLN A 31 16.56 -1.51 -2.75
CA GLN A 31 16.86 -0.09 -2.75
C GLN A 31 15.94 0.63 -1.75
N ILE A 32 16.53 1.41 -0.84
CA ILE A 32 15.83 2.23 0.15
C ILE A 32 16.13 3.69 -0.15
N VAL A 33 15.12 4.45 -0.55
CA VAL A 33 15.20 5.90 -0.76
C VAL A 33 14.64 6.58 0.48
N LYS A 34 15.53 7.16 1.29
CA LYS A 34 15.15 7.82 2.54
C LYS A 34 14.65 9.24 2.29
N ASN A 35 14.15 9.89 3.34
CA ASN A 35 13.78 11.30 3.33
C ASN A 35 14.90 12.18 2.72
N GLY A 36 14.56 13.00 1.73
CA GLY A 36 15.49 13.86 1.00
C GLY A 36 16.43 13.13 0.02
N GLY A 37 16.34 11.80 -0.09
CA GLY A 37 17.05 11.00 -1.08
C GLY A 37 16.31 10.97 -2.42
N VAL A 38 17.07 10.87 -3.51
CA VAL A 38 16.52 10.82 -4.88
C VAL A 38 17.02 9.60 -5.64
N ALA A 39 16.11 8.81 -6.18
CA ALA A 39 16.40 7.75 -7.14
C ALA A 39 15.77 8.06 -8.50
N GLY A 40 16.52 7.92 -9.58
CA GLY A 40 16.00 8.07 -10.95
C GLY A 40 16.21 6.80 -11.76
N ASN A 41 15.26 6.44 -12.62
CA ASN A 41 15.36 5.31 -13.55
C ASN A 41 15.62 3.96 -12.85
N THR A 42 15.04 3.73 -11.68
CA THR A 42 15.15 2.44 -11.00
C THR A 42 14.37 1.38 -11.77
N THR A 43 14.99 0.23 -12.05
CA THR A 43 14.30 -0.97 -12.53
C THR A 43 14.19 -1.97 -11.38
N VAL A 44 12.98 -2.41 -11.06
CA VAL A 44 12.71 -3.43 -10.05
C VAL A 44 12.26 -4.69 -10.77
N ASN A 45 13.08 -5.73 -10.73
CA ASN A 45 12.78 -7.04 -11.30
C ASN A 45 12.05 -7.92 -10.28
N GLN A 46 11.62 -9.10 -10.72
CA GLN A 46 10.93 -10.07 -9.87
C GLN A 46 11.70 -10.32 -8.56
N LYS A 47 10.99 -10.27 -7.43
CA LYS A 47 11.50 -10.39 -6.05
C LYS A 47 12.52 -9.31 -5.62
N GLY A 48 12.80 -8.32 -6.47
CA GLY A 48 13.48 -7.10 -6.07
C GLY A 48 12.52 -6.16 -5.33
N ARG A 49 13.07 -5.33 -4.45
CA ARG A 49 12.30 -4.39 -3.64
C ARG A 49 12.80 -2.96 -3.79
N LEU A 50 11.90 -2.05 -4.14
CA LEU A 50 12.09 -0.61 -3.98
C LEU A 50 11.26 -0.15 -2.78
N GLN A 51 11.91 0.44 -1.78
CA GLN A 51 11.27 1.17 -0.71
C GLN A 51 11.53 2.66 -0.85
N VAL A 52 10.48 3.47 -0.77
CA VAL A 52 10.57 4.93 -0.76
C VAL A 52 9.88 5.43 0.51
N ASP A 53 10.69 5.96 1.43
CA ASP A 53 10.21 6.49 2.70
C ASP A 53 9.54 7.86 2.50
N ALA A 54 8.81 8.34 3.51
CA ALA A 54 8.21 9.67 3.49
C ALA A 54 9.23 10.78 3.17
N GLY A 55 8.91 11.62 2.19
CA GLY A 55 9.80 12.65 1.66
C GLY A 55 10.98 12.16 0.82
N GLY A 56 11.05 10.86 0.50
CA GLY A 56 11.93 10.32 -0.54
C GLY A 56 11.31 10.45 -1.92
N THR A 57 12.15 10.53 -2.95
CA THR A 57 11.72 10.68 -4.35
C THR A 57 12.30 9.59 -5.24
N ALA A 58 11.45 8.83 -5.94
CA ALA A 58 11.84 7.87 -6.96
C ALA A 58 11.10 8.14 -8.28
N THR A 59 11.80 8.58 -9.32
CA THR A 59 11.19 8.90 -10.62
C THR A 59 11.62 7.94 -11.71
N ASN A 60 10.76 7.79 -12.72
CA ASN A 60 10.96 6.89 -13.86
C ASN A 60 11.19 5.44 -13.43
N VAL A 61 10.48 4.99 -12.40
CA VAL A 61 10.54 3.62 -11.92
C VAL A 61 9.95 2.68 -12.98
N THR A 62 10.69 1.62 -13.32
CA THR A 62 10.16 0.49 -14.08
C THR A 62 9.92 -0.66 -13.11
N LEU A 63 8.67 -0.86 -12.70
CA LEU A 63 8.26 -1.92 -11.79
C LEU A 63 7.81 -3.14 -12.63
N LYS A 64 8.69 -4.14 -12.78
CA LYS A 64 8.35 -5.35 -13.52
C LYS A 64 7.42 -6.24 -12.71
N GLN A 65 6.70 -7.13 -13.39
CA GLN A 65 5.84 -8.11 -12.74
C GLN A 65 6.63 -8.90 -11.69
N GLY A 66 6.05 -8.97 -10.49
CA GLY A 66 6.63 -9.60 -9.32
C GLY A 66 7.70 -8.78 -8.59
N GLY A 67 7.96 -7.54 -9.02
CA GLY A 67 8.76 -6.58 -8.26
C GLY A 67 7.91 -5.94 -7.16
N ALA A 68 8.53 -5.63 -6.02
CA ALA A 68 7.84 -5.05 -4.87
C ALA A 68 8.11 -3.54 -4.77
N LEU A 69 7.04 -2.75 -4.68
CA LEU A 69 7.08 -1.35 -4.26
C LEU A 69 6.58 -1.24 -2.81
N VAL A 70 7.37 -0.66 -1.92
CA VAL A 70 6.99 -0.33 -0.54
C VAL A 70 7.03 1.18 -0.36
N THR A 71 5.89 1.81 -0.11
CA THR A 71 5.82 3.27 -0.01
C THR A 71 4.59 3.74 0.80
N SER A 72 4.48 5.04 0.99
CA SER A 72 3.27 5.70 1.50
C SER A 72 2.91 6.89 0.61
N THR A 73 1.70 7.43 0.80
CA THR A 73 1.28 8.67 0.12
C THR A 73 2.06 9.92 0.53
N ALA A 74 2.99 9.84 1.50
CA ALA A 74 3.93 10.92 1.84
C ALA A 74 5.26 10.88 1.06
N ALA A 75 5.44 9.94 0.14
CA ALA A 75 6.58 9.87 -0.77
C ALA A 75 6.22 10.39 -2.17
N THR A 76 7.25 10.59 -3.01
CA THR A 76 7.07 10.84 -4.45
C THR A 76 7.59 9.65 -5.24
N VAL A 77 6.70 8.94 -5.94
CA VAL A 77 7.06 7.79 -6.80
C VAL A 77 6.35 7.90 -8.14
N THR A 78 7.07 7.91 -9.25
CA THR A 78 6.46 7.89 -10.59
C THR A 78 7.10 6.85 -11.47
N GLY A 79 6.31 6.22 -12.34
CA GLY A 79 6.85 5.17 -13.19
C GLY A 79 5.81 4.43 -14.01
N ILE A 80 6.23 3.25 -14.48
CA ILE A 80 5.41 2.28 -15.18
C ILE A 80 5.44 0.94 -14.44
N ASN A 81 4.29 0.29 -14.38
CA ASN A 81 4.14 -1.09 -13.95
C ASN A 81 3.44 -1.91 -15.05
N ARG A 82 3.11 -3.17 -14.77
CA ARG A 82 2.45 -4.07 -15.73
C ARG A 82 1.06 -3.62 -16.20
N LEU A 83 0.42 -2.66 -15.52
CA LEU A 83 -0.86 -2.05 -15.87
C LEU A 83 -0.72 -0.65 -16.51
N GLY A 84 0.50 -0.19 -16.76
CA GLY A 84 0.76 1.12 -17.36
C GLY A 84 1.40 2.12 -16.40
N ALA A 85 1.18 3.41 -16.64
CA ALA A 85 1.74 4.46 -15.81
C ALA A 85 1.10 4.47 -14.42
N PHE A 86 1.91 4.68 -13.38
CA PHE A 86 1.44 4.83 -12.00
C PHE A 86 2.14 6.01 -11.33
N SER A 87 1.52 6.54 -10.28
CA SER A 87 2.09 7.62 -9.51
C SER A 87 1.71 7.57 -8.02
N VAL A 88 2.57 8.14 -7.19
CA VAL A 88 2.33 8.56 -5.81
C VAL A 88 2.95 9.95 -5.71
N VAL A 89 2.12 10.99 -5.70
CA VAL A 89 2.56 12.39 -5.75
C VAL A 89 1.61 13.22 -4.90
N GLU A 90 2.16 14.07 -4.03
CA GLU A 90 1.39 15.07 -3.27
C GLU A 90 0.15 14.49 -2.54
N GLY A 91 0.32 13.36 -1.84
CA GLY A 91 -0.78 12.74 -1.09
C GLY A 91 -1.76 11.93 -1.95
N LYS A 92 -1.52 11.78 -3.25
CA LYS A 92 -2.35 10.99 -4.15
C LYS A 92 -1.56 9.85 -4.80
N ALA A 93 -2.03 8.62 -4.64
CA ALA A 93 -1.58 7.45 -5.39
C ALA A 93 -2.58 7.09 -6.50
N ASP A 94 -2.09 6.65 -7.65
CA ASP A 94 -2.90 6.15 -8.76
C ASP A 94 -2.22 4.98 -9.47
N ASN A 95 -3.02 3.96 -9.80
CA ASN A 95 -2.62 2.75 -10.54
C ASN A 95 -1.44 2.00 -9.89
N VAL A 96 -1.32 2.03 -8.56
CA VAL A 96 -0.27 1.31 -7.84
C VAL A 96 -0.58 -0.19 -7.85
N VAL A 97 0.40 -1.01 -8.23
CA VAL A 97 0.34 -2.47 -8.17
C VAL A 97 1.17 -2.95 -6.98
N LEU A 98 0.55 -3.76 -6.12
CA LEU A 98 1.14 -4.32 -4.91
C LEU A 98 1.19 -5.83 -5.03
N GLU A 99 2.39 -6.40 -5.03
CA GLU A 99 2.63 -7.84 -5.12
C GLU A 99 3.99 -8.19 -4.46
N ASN A 100 4.20 -9.46 -4.12
CA ASN A 100 5.50 -9.98 -3.65
C ASN A 100 6.13 -9.20 -2.47
N GLY A 101 5.30 -8.78 -1.50
CA GLY A 101 5.72 -7.97 -0.36
C GLY A 101 5.70 -6.47 -0.60
N GLY A 102 5.17 -6.02 -1.75
CA GLY A 102 4.84 -4.63 -2.01
C GLY A 102 3.75 -4.12 -1.07
N ARG A 103 3.85 -2.85 -0.66
CA ARG A 103 2.95 -2.24 0.30
C ARG A 103 2.71 -0.76 0.01
N LEU A 104 1.46 -0.32 0.12
CA LEU A 104 1.10 1.09 0.12
C LEU A 104 0.38 1.47 1.41
N ASP A 105 0.92 2.45 2.12
CA ASP A 105 0.24 3.12 3.23
C ASP A 105 -0.46 4.39 2.72
N VAL A 106 -1.79 4.40 2.79
CA VAL A 106 -2.63 5.57 2.49
C VAL A 106 -2.91 6.32 3.79
N LEU A 107 -2.21 7.42 3.97
CA LEU A 107 -2.28 8.24 5.19
C LEU A 107 -3.59 9.04 5.30
N THR A 108 -3.86 9.56 6.50
CA THR A 108 -5.01 10.44 6.77
C THR A 108 -5.05 11.63 5.83
N GLY A 109 -6.21 11.90 5.22
CA GLY A 109 -6.42 12.99 4.27
C GLY A 109 -5.85 12.73 2.87
N HIS A 110 -5.15 11.62 2.67
CA HIS A 110 -4.58 11.23 1.37
C HIS A 110 -5.47 10.23 0.64
N THR A 111 -5.25 10.09 -0.67
CA THR A 111 -6.07 9.25 -1.55
C THR A 111 -5.22 8.25 -2.34
N ALA A 112 -5.75 7.06 -2.58
CA ALA A 112 -5.27 6.11 -3.58
C ALA A 112 -6.40 5.71 -4.53
N THR A 113 -6.14 5.70 -5.83
CA THR A 113 -7.10 5.26 -6.85
C THR A 113 -6.52 4.10 -7.65
N ASN A 114 -7.39 3.20 -8.13
CA ASN A 114 -7.00 2.11 -9.03
C ASN A 114 -5.88 1.22 -8.46
N THR A 115 -5.84 1.02 -7.14
CA THR A 115 -4.80 0.19 -6.52
C THR A 115 -5.11 -1.29 -6.75
N ARG A 116 -4.18 -2.02 -7.35
CA ARG A 116 -4.25 -3.47 -7.52
C ARG A 116 -3.46 -4.14 -6.40
N VAL A 117 -4.11 -5.02 -5.63
CA VAL A 117 -3.49 -5.75 -4.52
C VAL A 117 -3.49 -7.24 -4.83
N ASP A 118 -2.37 -7.74 -5.35
CA ASP A 118 -2.18 -9.15 -5.69
C ASP A 118 -1.47 -9.93 -4.57
N ASP A 119 -1.12 -11.18 -4.85
CA ASP A 119 -0.48 -12.10 -3.91
C ASP A 119 0.75 -11.49 -3.24
N GLY A 120 0.74 -11.48 -1.90
CA GLY A 120 1.76 -10.88 -1.06
C GLY A 120 1.80 -9.35 -1.08
N GLY A 121 0.89 -8.68 -1.79
CA GLY A 121 0.70 -7.24 -1.74
C GLY A 121 -0.12 -6.81 -0.51
N THR A 122 0.15 -5.62 0.02
CA THR A 122 -0.60 -5.08 1.17
C THR A 122 -1.01 -3.63 0.96
N LEU A 123 -2.31 -3.38 0.97
CA LEU A 123 -2.86 -2.02 1.06
C LEU A 123 -3.25 -1.74 2.51
N ASP A 124 -2.65 -0.72 3.11
CA ASP A 124 -3.02 -0.21 4.43
C ASP A 124 -3.65 1.18 4.29
N VAL A 125 -4.95 1.26 4.56
CA VAL A 125 -5.71 2.51 4.53
C VAL A 125 -5.95 2.95 5.96
N ARG A 126 -5.26 4.01 6.38
CA ARG A 126 -5.38 4.56 7.74
C ARG A 126 -6.71 5.29 7.92
N ASN A 127 -7.12 5.47 9.17
CA ASN A 127 -8.24 6.32 9.52
C ASN A 127 -8.16 7.70 8.82
N GLY A 128 -9.24 8.09 8.14
CA GLY A 128 -9.33 9.29 7.31
C GLY A 128 -8.57 9.24 5.97
N GLY A 129 -7.92 8.13 5.64
CA GLY A 129 -7.38 7.84 4.31
C GLY A 129 -8.47 7.33 3.37
N THR A 130 -8.31 7.58 2.07
CA THR A 130 -9.28 7.17 1.03
C THR A 130 -8.63 6.25 -0.01
N ALA A 131 -9.22 5.09 -0.29
CA ALA A 131 -8.80 4.22 -1.38
C ALA A 131 -10.00 3.77 -2.24
N THR A 132 -10.10 4.24 -3.48
CA THR A 132 -11.21 3.88 -4.37
C THR A 132 -10.74 3.04 -5.55
N THR A 133 -11.69 2.33 -6.16
CA THR A 133 -11.44 1.37 -7.24
C THR A 133 -10.32 0.37 -6.89
N VAL A 134 -10.27 -0.04 -5.62
CA VAL A 134 -9.35 -1.08 -5.15
C VAL A 134 -9.72 -2.39 -5.82
N SER A 135 -8.73 -3.07 -6.40
CA SER A 135 -8.92 -4.38 -7.01
C SER A 135 -8.13 -5.40 -6.21
N MET A 136 -8.84 -6.21 -5.42
CA MET A 136 -8.23 -7.27 -4.63
C MET A 136 -8.05 -8.52 -5.49
N GLY A 137 -6.81 -9.00 -5.60
CA GLY A 137 -6.46 -10.30 -6.14
C GLY A 137 -6.37 -11.37 -5.05
N ASN A 138 -6.20 -12.62 -5.47
CA ASN A 138 -5.94 -13.73 -4.54
C ASN A 138 -4.63 -13.48 -3.78
N GLY A 139 -4.63 -13.67 -2.46
CA GLY A 139 -3.46 -13.45 -1.59
C GLY A 139 -3.16 -11.98 -1.29
N GLY A 140 -3.97 -11.04 -1.81
CA GLY A 140 -3.87 -9.63 -1.47
C GLY A 140 -4.37 -9.34 -0.06
N VAL A 141 -3.68 -8.42 0.64
CA VAL A 141 -3.96 -8.06 2.02
C VAL A 141 -4.54 -6.64 2.09
N LEU A 142 -5.66 -6.48 2.80
CA LEU A 142 -6.23 -5.19 3.16
C LEU A 142 -6.14 -4.98 4.67
N LEU A 143 -5.56 -3.86 5.08
CA LEU A 143 -5.60 -3.35 6.44
C LEU A 143 -6.39 -2.05 6.44
N ALA A 144 -7.47 -1.98 7.23
CA ALA A 144 -8.29 -0.79 7.33
C ALA A 144 -9.03 -0.72 8.67
N ASP A 145 -9.55 0.44 9.01
CA ASP A 145 -10.54 0.61 10.08
C ASP A 145 -11.80 1.29 9.54
N SER A 146 -12.89 1.28 10.31
CA SER A 146 -14.17 1.85 9.89
C SER A 146 -14.16 3.38 9.70
N GLY A 147 -13.11 4.07 10.14
CA GLY A 147 -12.86 5.48 9.84
C GLY A 147 -12.13 5.74 8.51
N ALA A 148 -11.73 4.69 7.78
CA ALA A 148 -11.23 4.83 6.41
C ALA A 148 -12.39 4.95 5.40
N ALA A 149 -12.09 5.44 4.19
CA ALA A 149 -13.00 5.39 3.06
C ALA A 149 -12.44 4.46 1.98
N VAL A 150 -13.00 3.26 1.81
CA VAL A 150 -12.51 2.26 0.86
C VAL A 150 -13.64 1.79 -0.05
N SER A 151 -13.39 1.68 -1.35
CA SER A 151 -14.31 1.02 -2.29
C SER A 151 -13.57 0.22 -3.33
N GLY A 152 -14.10 -0.94 -3.67
CA GLY A 152 -13.41 -1.84 -4.58
C GLY A 152 -14.15 -3.13 -4.88
N THR A 153 -13.43 -4.04 -5.54
CA THR A 153 -13.86 -5.39 -5.84
C THR A 153 -12.96 -6.42 -5.17
N ARG A 154 -13.57 -7.47 -4.64
CA ARG A 154 -12.95 -8.65 -4.06
C ARG A 154 -12.41 -9.57 -5.15
N SER A 155 -11.60 -10.56 -4.76
CA SER A 155 -11.10 -11.60 -5.66
C SER A 155 -12.20 -12.48 -6.29
N ASP A 156 -13.35 -12.60 -5.62
CA ASP A 156 -14.55 -13.28 -6.11
C ASP A 156 -15.43 -12.40 -7.03
N GLY A 157 -14.99 -11.17 -7.32
CA GLY A 157 -15.68 -10.21 -8.19
C GLY A 157 -16.79 -9.39 -7.52
N LYS A 158 -17.13 -9.65 -6.26
CA LYS A 158 -18.13 -8.86 -5.53
C LYS A 158 -17.56 -7.50 -5.12
N ALA A 159 -18.42 -6.49 -5.09
CA ALA A 159 -18.06 -5.18 -4.54
C ALA A 159 -17.94 -5.25 -3.00
N PHE A 160 -17.16 -4.34 -2.42
CA PHE A 160 -17.10 -4.09 -0.99
C PHE A 160 -16.88 -2.60 -0.74
N SER A 161 -17.24 -2.12 0.46
CA SER A 161 -17.00 -0.72 0.82
C SER A 161 -16.77 -0.51 2.31
N ILE A 162 -16.10 0.59 2.64
CA ILE A 162 -15.97 1.18 3.96
C ILE A 162 -16.19 2.69 3.78
N GLY A 163 -17.06 3.31 4.55
CA GLY A 163 -17.26 4.75 4.50
C GLY A 163 -18.31 5.23 5.49
N GLY A 164 -18.08 6.41 6.07
CA GLY A 164 -19.01 7.03 7.01
C GLY A 164 -19.32 6.15 8.24
N GLY A 165 -18.33 5.38 8.71
CA GLY A 165 -18.52 4.45 9.83
C GLY A 165 -19.31 3.19 9.46
N GLN A 166 -19.51 2.89 8.17
CA GLN A 166 -20.19 1.69 7.70
C GLN A 166 -19.24 0.87 6.83
N ALA A 167 -19.08 -0.41 7.13
CA ALA A 167 -18.36 -1.37 6.31
C ALA A 167 -19.34 -2.40 5.74
N ASP A 168 -19.20 -2.75 4.47
CA ASP A 168 -20.10 -3.67 3.77
C ASP A 168 -19.32 -4.67 2.92
N ALA A 169 -19.75 -5.93 2.99
CA ALA A 169 -19.24 -7.06 2.20
C ALA A 169 -17.72 -7.27 2.29
N LEU A 170 -17.08 -6.96 3.43
CA LEU A 170 -15.63 -7.16 3.59
C LEU A 170 -15.23 -8.64 3.45
N MET A 171 -14.09 -8.90 2.80
CA MET A 171 -13.41 -10.20 2.79
C MET A 171 -12.07 -10.10 3.50
N LEU A 172 -11.97 -10.72 4.67
CA LEU A 172 -10.75 -10.70 5.48
C LEU A 172 -10.07 -12.06 5.38
N GLU A 173 -9.32 -12.26 4.30
CA GLU A 173 -8.44 -13.40 4.10
C GLU A 173 -7.23 -13.34 5.05
N LYS A 174 -6.45 -14.42 5.12
CA LYS A 174 -5.23 -14.49 5.94
C LYS A 174 -4.31 -13.28 5.70
N GLY A 175 -3.99 -12.58 6.79
CA GLY A 175 -3.16 -11.37 6.79
C GLY A 175 -3.96 -10.07 6.72
N SER A 176 -5.18 -10.08 6.18
CA SER A 176 -6.07 -8.92 6.21
C SER A 176 -6.62 -8.68 7.61
N SER A 177 -6.79 -7.41 7.95
CA SER A 177 -7.29 -6.99 9.25
C SER A 177 -8.23 -5.81 9.11
N PHE A 178 -9.35 -5.86 9.83
CA PHE A 178 -10.27 -4.75 9.95
C PHE A 178 -10.57 -4.42 11.41
N THR A 179 -10.59 -3.12 11.73
CA THR A 179 -11.01 -2.63 13.05
C THR A 179 -12.30 -1.83 12.92
N LEU A 180 -13.37 -2.29 13.56
CA LEU A 180 -14.63 -1.58 13.69
C LEU A 180 -14.57 -0.68 14.94
N ASN A 181 -14.62 0.63 14.76
CA ASN A 181 -14.64 1.60 15.85
C ASN A 181 -16.02 1.62 16.55
N ALA A 182 -16.07 2.19 17.76
CA ALA A 182 -17.31 2.24 18.52
C ALA A 182 -18.35 3.15 17.84
N GLY A 183 -19.58 2.65 17.72
CA GLY A 183 -20.69 3.35 17.06
C GLY A 183 -20.79 3.09 15.56
N ASP A 184 -19.80 2.43 14.97
CA ASP A 184 -19.79 2.05 13.56
C ASP A 184 -20.44 0.68 13.33
N THR A 185 -20.79 0.39 12.08
CA THR A 185 -21.43 -0.88 11.68
C THR A 185 -20.58 -1.61 10.65
N ALA A 186 -20.56 -2.94 10.72
CA ALA A 186 -20.09 -3.80 9.64
C ALA A 186 -21.17 -4.81 9.24
N THR A 187 -21.52 -4.84 7.96
CA THR A 187 -22.50 -5.76 7.35
C THR A 187 -21.80 -6.73 6.40
N ASP A 188 -22.34 -7.95 6.30
CA ASP A 188 -21.90 -9.00 5.36
C ASP A 188 -20.40 -9.27 5.33
N THR A 189 -19.74 -9.09 6.48
CA THR A 189 -18.30 -9.32 6.62
C THR A 189 -18.02 -10.82 6.70
N THR A 190 -17.12 -11.29 5.83
CA THR A 190 -16.62 -12.66 5.84
C THR A 190 -15.16 -12.65 6.31
N VAL A 191 -14.85 -13.40 7.37
CA VAL A 191 -13.49 -13.56 7.90
C VAL A 191 -13.01 -14.97 7.58
N ASN A 192 -12.03 -15.09 6.68
CA ASN A 192 -11.48 -16.37 6.20
C ASN A 192 -9.99 -16.47 6.55
N GLY A 193 -9.71 -16.53 7.86
CA GLY A 193 -8.34 -16.58 8.39
C GLY A 193 -7.66 -15.22 8.60
N GLY A 194 -8.34 -14.11 8.28
CA GLY A 194 -7.96 -12.76 8.67
C GLY A 194 -8.34 -12.41 10.11
N LEU A 195 -8.23 -11.12 10.45
CA LEU A 195 -8.56 -10.57 11.77
C LEU A 195 -9.68 -9.53 11.67
N PHE A 196 -10.69 -9.65 12.52
CA PHE A 196 -11.70 -8.62 12.73
C PHE A 196 -11.69 -8.21 14.21
N THR A 197 -11.51 -6.92 14.48
CA THR A 197 -11.51 -6.36 15.84
C THR A 197 -12.68 -5.39 15.97
N ALA A 198 -13.49 -5.52 17.02
CA ALA A 198 -14.55 -4.56 17.34
C ALA A 198 -14.19 -3.79 18.62
N GLY A 199 -14.12 -2.46 18.53
CA GLY A 199 -13.90 -1.57 19.67
C GLY A 199 -15.18 -1.44 20.50
N HIS A 200 -15.07 -1.61 21.81
CA HIS A 200 -16.16 -1.34 22.75
C HIS A 200 -15.97 0.04 23.39
N THR A 201 -16.98 0.91 23.34
CA THR A 201 -17.09 1.98 24.33
C THR A 201 -17.48 1.32 25.65
N GLY A 202 -16.53 1.16 26.56
CA GLY A 202 -16.83 0.82 27.94
C GLY A 202 -17.79 1.85 28.51
N GLY A 203 -19.07 1.50 28.60
CA GLY A 203 -20.05 2.24 29.37
C GLY A 203 -19.70 2.11 30.85
N HIS A 204 -19.06 3.14 31.42
CA HIS A 204 -19.11 3.34 32.86
C HIS A 204 -20.56 3.66 33.23
N HIS A 205 -21.35 2.61 33.50
CA HIS A 205 -22.53 2.75 34.33
C HIS A 205 -22.05 3.09 35.74
N HIS A 206 -21.98 4.38 36.06
CA HIS A 206 -22.11 4.81 37.45
C HIS A 206 -23.51 4.42 37.89
N ALA A 207 -23.59 3.39 38.73
CA ALA A 207 -24.73 3.19 39.59
C ALA A 207 -24.66 4.27 40.69
N GLU A 208 -25.63 5.17 40.72
CA GLU A 208 -26.06 5.88 41.93
C GLU A 208 -27.39 5.28 42.40
#